data_AF-A0AA91JRD3-F1
#
_entry.id   AF-A0AA91JRD3-F1
#
_cell.length_a   1.000
_cell.length_b   1.000
_cell.length_c   1.000
_cell.angle_alpha   90.00
_cell.angle_beta   90.00
_cell.angle_gamma   90.00
#
_symmetry.space_group_name_H-M   'P 1'
#
loop_
_entity.id
_entity.type
_entity.pdbx_description
1 polymer ?
#
loop_
_entity_poly.entity_id
_entity_poly.type
_entity_poly.pdbx_seq_one_letter_code
_entity_poly.pdbx_strand_id
1 'polypeptide(L)'
;MPYLTLASEIRSVVAEYTKASILWIDTEIADYKSRNPRLSLIQVLDDPQDLSGDRIFVLDVLNYPDVVAEFIDKIMVNANIEKVFHNASFDVKFLANKKAKNITCTLEMAKKIPYYALPLPNYQLKTLAAELCHFKNIDKQEQGSDWGRRPLSEEQIEYAYLDCIYLAQVHQRLIELNQEIHSEPATENLTSLNARYAQLEQQWKLLDSEFANLQERIKKAMLAQNVTESSYFKLSCYERKTVKVPFTQLAKLVQTEDIDLDFPITLTQKLQKDLGENLEQLSVDIEQTTAWRLTPKNQESDENSDD
;
A
#
# COMPACT_ATOMS: atom_id res chain seq x y z
N MET A 1 24.46 13.29 19.04
CA MET A 1 23.16 13.37 18.35
C MET A 1 22.67 14.82 18.36
N PRO A 2 22.91 15.60 17.29
CA PRO A 2 22.45 16.98 17.24
C PRO A 2 20.92 17.06 17.17
N TYR A 3 20.30 17.36 18.32
CA TYR A 3 18.89 17.67 18.47
C TYR A 3 18.69 19.19 18.54
N LEU A 4 18.07 19.76 17.51
CA LEU A 4 17.94 21.21 17.34
C LEU A 4 16.55 21.68 17.73
N THR A 5 16.47 22.63 18.65
CA THR A 5 15.20 23.17 19.18
C THR A 5 14.98 24.66 18.88
N LEU A 6 16.03 25.38 18.45
CA LEU A 6 15.93 26.78 18.08
C LEU A 6 15.67 26.91 16.58
N ALA A 7 14.63 27.68 16.22
CA ALA A 7 14.28 27.93 14.82
C ALA A 7 15.45 28.47 13.99
N SER A 8 16.32 29.32 14.56
CA SER A 8 17.49 29.87 13.87
C SER A 8 18.52 28.80 13.49
N GLU A 9 18.77 27.84 14.38
CA GLU A 9 19.69 26.72 14.14
C GLU A 9 19.13 25.79 13.07
N ILE A 10 17.83 25.46 13.17
CA ILE A 10 17.13 24.64 12.18
C ILE A 10 17.22 25.31 10.80
N ARG A 11 16.89 26.60 10.68
CA ARG A 11 16.99 27.34 9.41
C ARG A 11 18.41 27.33 8.83
N SER A 12 19.43 27.45 9.69
CA SER A 12 20.84 27.37 9.25
C SER A 12 21.16 26.00 8.65
N VAL A 13 20.75 24.91 9.29
CA VAL A 13 20.98 23.55 8.79
C VAL A 13 20.19 23.29 7.51
N VAL A 14 18.93 23.74 7.44
CA VAL A 14 18.11 23.64 6.21
C VAL A 14 18.76 24.38 5.04
N ALA A 15 19.42 25.51 5.27
CA ALA A 15 20.17 26.21 4.23
C ALA A 15 21.35 25.37 3.73
N GLU A 16 22.07 24.67 4.61
CA GLU A 16 23.15 23.77 4.21
C GLU A 16 22.64 22.56 3.40
N TYR A 17 21.50 21.98 3.78
CA TYR A 17 20.88 20.88 3.02
C TYR A 17 20.51 21.22 1.58
N THR A 18 20.36 22.50 1.23
CA THR A 18 20.13 22.90 -0.17
C THR A 18 21.28 22.56 -1.11
N LYS A 19 22.46 22.28 -0.57
CA LYS A 19 23.67 21.91 -1.32
C LYS A 19 23.82 20.40 -1.51
N ALA A 20 23.04 19.59 -0.78
CA ALA A 20 23.09 18.15 -0.89
C ALA A 20 22.42 17.67 -2.19
N SER A 21 22.92 16.58 -2.77
CA SER A 21 22.27 15.92 -3.91
C SER A 21 21.18 14.94 -3.48
N ILE A 22 21.29 14.40 -2.26
CA ILE A 22 20.41 13.40 -1.69
C ILE A 22 20.26 13.62 -0.19
N LEU A 23 19.07 13.39 0.34
CA LEU A 23 18.77 13.46 1.77
C LEU A 23 17.91 12.26 2.17
N TRP A 24 18.22 11.64 3.31
CA TRP A 24 17.37 10.61 3.93
C TRP A 24 16.57 11.26 5.04
N ILE A 25 15.25 11.22 4.90
CA ILE A 25 14.33 11.97 5.75
C ILE A 25 13.34 11.01 6.38
N ASP A 26 13.09 11.21 7.66
CA ASP A 26 11.98 10.61 8.39
C ASP A 26 11.20 11.70 9.14
N THR A 27 9.99 11.38 9.61
CA THR A 27 9.21 12.32 10.42
C THR A 27 8.48 11.67 11.58
N GLU A 28 8.28 12.45 12.65
CA GLU A 28 7.41 12.05 13.76
C GLU A 28 6.22 12.98 13.90
N ILE A 29 5.05 12.39 14.19
CA ILE A 29 3.77 13.10 14.18
C ILE A 29 3.16 13.13 15.59
N ALA A 30 2.96 14.32 16.13
CA ALA A 30 2.23 14.53 17.37
C ALA A 30 0.71 14.46 17.14
N ASP A 31 -0.02 14.02 18.17
CA ASP A 31 -1.49 13.93 18.16
C ASP A 31 -2.05 13.14 16.96
N TYR A 32 -1.38 12.06 16.56
CA TYR A 32 -1.68 11.32 15.34
C TYR A 32 -3.14 10.85 15.20
N LYS A 33 -3.79 10.51 16.33
CA LYS A 33 -5.20 10.07 16.38
C LYS A 33 -6.21 11.23 16.40
N SER A 34 -5.75 12.47 16.47
CA SER A 34 -6.61 13.66 16.50
C SER A 34 -7.07 14.05 15.10
N ARG A 35 -8.00 15.02 15.02
CA ARG A 35 -8.44 15.59 13.74
C ARG A 35 -7.34 16.43 13.06
N ASN A 36 -6.39 16.95 13.85
CA ASN A 36 -5.36 17.88 13.41
C ASN A 36 -3.97 17.39 13.88
N PRO A 37 -3.45 16.28 13.32
CA PRO A 37 -2.09 15.83 13.61
C PRO A 37 -1.06 16.90 13.24
N ARG A 38 0.01 17.00 14.03
CA ARG A 38 1.04 18.04 13.87
C ARG A 38 2.39 17.39 13.62
N LEU A 39 3.15 17.93 12.67
CA LEU A 39 4.53 17.51 12.44
C LEU A 39 5.37 17.91 13.65
N SER A 40 5.96 16.92 14.32
CA SER A 40 6.71 17.11 15.55
C SER A 40 8.21 17.22 15.29
N LEU A 41 8.74 16.23 14.57
CA LEU A 41 10.15 16.14 14.23
C LEU A 41 10.32 15.95 12.73
N ILE A 42 11.45 16.44 12.22
CA ILE A 42 12.00 16.05 10.93
C ILE A 42 13.42 15.58 11.19
N GLN A 43 13.72 14.33 10.87
CA GLN A 43 15.08 13.80 10.93
C GLN A 43 15.70 13.85 9.55
N VAL A 44 16.94 14.32 9.44
CA VAL A 44 17.62 14.43 8.15
C VAL A 44 19.06 13.97 8.27
N LEU A 45 19.44 13.04 7.40
CA LEU A 45 20.82 12.66 7.13
C LEU A 45 21.20 13.14 5.74
N ASP A 46 22.38 13.77 5.62
CA ASP A 46 22.93 14.28 4.36
C ASP A 46 24.18 13.52 3.87
N ASP A 47 24.63 12.50 4.61
CA ASP A 47 25.78 11.67 4.28
C ASP A 47 25.49 10.20 4.64
N PRO A 48 25.31 9.30 3.65
CA PRO A 48 24.95 7.91 3.93
C PRO A 48 26.08 7.11 4.58
N GLN A 49 27.33 7.60 4.51
CA GLN A 49 28.49 6.91 5.07
C GLN A 49 28.70 7.26 6.54
N ASP A 50 27.93 8.23 7.06
CA ASP A 50 28.00 8.61 8.46
C ASP A 50 27.27 7.59 9.34
N LEU A 51 28.05 6.65 9.86
CA LEU A 51 27.62 5.67 10.87
C LEU A 51 27.88 6.14 12.31
N SER A 52 28.68 7.19 12.53
CA SER A 52 28.77 7.81 13.87
C SER A 52 27.50 8.61 14.16
N GLY A 53 26.87 9.11 13.09
CA GLY A 53 25.66 9.89 12.99
C GLY A 53 25.83 11.34 13.49
N ASP A 54 27.07 11.83 13.51
CA ASP A 54 27.38 13.24 13.82
C ASP A 54 26.72 14.22 12.84
N ARG A 55 26.26 13.74 11.68
CA ARG A 55 25.57 14.49 10.62
C ARG A 55 24.06 14.24 10.55
N ILE A 56 23.49 13.53 11.52
CA ILE A 56 22.04 13.33 11.60
C ILE A 56 21.46 14.39 12.50
N PHE A 57 20.68 15.30 11.92
CA PHE A 57 20.02 16.33 12.69
C PHE A 57 18.57 15.94 12.95
N VAL A 58 18.19 15.93 14.22
CA VAL A 58 16.80 15.80 14.65
C VAL A 58 16.26 17.21 14.86
N LEU A 59 15.41 17.67 13.93
CA LEU A 59 14.87 19.02 13.90
C LEU A 59 13.53 19.05 14.66
N ASP A 60 13.46 19.77 15.77
CA ASP A 60 12.22 19.98 16.52
C ASP A 60 11.38 21.09 15.89
N VAL A 61 10.29 20.71 15.22
CA VAL A 61 9.47 21.63 14.42
C VAL A 61 8.04 21.78 14.95
N LEU A 62 7.72 21.15 16.09
CA LEU A 62 6.36 21.04 16.63
C LEU A 62 5.62 22.38 16.74
N ASN A 63 6.36 23.44 17.10
CA ASN A 63 5.81 24.79 17.30
C ASN A 63 6.29 25.80 16.23
N TYR A 64 6.88 25.34 15.12
CA TYR A 64 7.48 26.19 14.10
C TYR A 64 6.91 25.91 12.69
N PRO A 65 5.62 26.17 12.44
CA PRO A 65 5.00 25.93 11.13
C PRO A 65 5.65 26.75 10.00
N ASP A 66 6.23 27.90 10.31
CA ASP A 66 6.99 28.75 9.40
C ASP A 66 8.38 28.18 9.05
N VAL A 67 9.00 27.42 9.97
CA VAL A 67 10.23 26.66 9.69
C VAL A 67 9.91 25.46 8.82
N VAL A 68 8.80 24.75 9.11
CA VAL A 68 8.31 23.66 8.25
C VAL A 68 8.06 24.18 6.84
N ALA A 69 7.31 25.28 6.67
CA ALA A 69 7.06 25.86 5.35
C ALA A 69 8.35 26.17 4.57
N GLU A 70 9.39 26.70 5.25
CA GLU A 70 10.69 26.93 4.62
C GLU A 70 11.39 25.62 4.21
N PHE A 71 11.34 24.58 5.05
CA PHE A 71 11.85 23.26 4.72
C PHE A 71 11.16 22.70 3.46
N ILE A 72 9.84 22.83 3.39
CA ILE A 72 9.05 22.40 2.23
C ILE A 72 9.52 23.11 0.96
N ASP A 73 9.61 24.44 1.00
CA ASP A 73 9.93 25.27 -0.16
C ASP A 73 11.37 25.05 -0.64
N LYS A 74 12.33 24.90 0.28
CA LYS A 74 13.75 24.75 -0.05
C LYS A 74 14.15 23.32 -0.40
N ILE A 75 13.55 22.31 0.23
CA ILE A 75 13.99 20.91 0.15
C ILE A 75 12.98 20.06 -0.60
N MET A 76 11.73 20.02 -0.14
CA MET A 76 10.74 19.05 -0.64
C MET A 76 10.30 19.34 -2.08
N VAL A 77 10.20 20.62 -2.45
CA VAL A 77 9.83 21.05 -3.82
C VAL A 77 11.04 21.08 -4.77
N ASN A 78 12.26 21.08 -4.23
CA ASN A 78 13.48 21.15 -5.04
C ASN A 78 13.75 19.81 -5.76
N ALA A 79 13.67 19.81 -7.09
CA ALA A 79 13.86 18.60 -7.90
C ALA A 79 15.32 18.13 -7.98
N ASN A 80 16.29 19.00 -7.70
CA ASN A 80 17.72 18.67 -7.77
C ASN A 80 18.21 17.87 -6.56
N ILE A 81 17.41 17.81 -5.49
CA ILE A 81 17.70 17.02 -4.30
C ILE A 81 16.81 15.79 -4.34
N GLU A 82 17.39 14.60 -4.30
CA GLU A 82 16.64 13.37 -4.07
C GLU A 82 16.28 13.27 -2.59
N LYS A 83 15.01 13.00 -2.27
CA LYS A 83 14.60 12.74 -0.88
C LYS A 83 14.17 11.29 -0.76
N VAL A 84 14.90 10.56 0.06
CA VAL A 84 14.65 9.15 0.34
C VAL A 84 13.86 9.04 1.64
N PHE A 85 12.77 8.28 1.61
CA PHE A 85 11.92 7.97 2.76
C PHE A 85 11.65 6.48 2.83
N HIS A 86 11.28 5.97 4.00
CA HIS A 86 10.59 4.70 4.11
C HIS A 86 9.08 4.94 4.18
N ASN A 87 8.29 4.27 3.32
CA ASN A 87 6.85 4.53 3.23
C ASN A 87 6.50 6.01 2.94
N ALA A 88 7.22 6.63 2.00
CA ALA A 88 7.17 8.07 1.67
C ALA A 88 5.78 8.70 1.61
N SER A 89 4.76 7.95 1.18
CA SER A 89 3.37 8.43 1.10
C SER A 89 2.83 9.00 2.41
N PHE A 90 3.32 8.46 3.54
CA PHE A 90 2.95 8.90 4.88
C PHE A 90 3.54 10.28 5.19
N ASP A 91 4.87 10.41 5.16
CA ASP A 91 5.60 11.63 5.52
C ASP A 91 5.34 12.76 4.53
N VAL A 92 5.34 12.45 3.23
CA VAL A 92 5.11 13.44 2.17
C VAL A 92 3.75 14.11 2.32
N LYS A 93 2.74 13.43 2.88
CA LYS A 93 1.43 14.05 3.18
C LYS A 93 1.57 15.28 4.09
N PHE A 94 2.53 15.26 5.02
CA PHE A 94 2.82 16.35 5.95
C PHE A 94 3.87 17.34 5.41
N LEU A 95 4.73 16.92 4.48
CA LEU A 95 5.89 17.68 4.02
C LEU A 95 5.77 18.33 2.63
N ALA A 96 4.75 18.07 1.83
CA ALA A 96 4.48 18.81 0.56
C ALA A 96 3.30 18.27 -0.25
N ASN A 97 2.86 17.05 0.07
CA ASN A 97 1.89 16.27 -0.68
C ASN A 97 2.27 16.24 -2.16
N LYS A 98 1.37 16.66 -3.06
CA LYS A 98 1.59 16.66 -4.52
C LYS A 98 2.70 17.59 -5.01
N LYS A 99 3.19 18.52 -4.18
CA LYS A 99 4.27 19.44 -4.56
C LYS A 99 5.66 18.82 -4.44
N ALA A 100 5.79 17.71 -3.70
CA ALA A 100 7.06 17.02 -3.51
C ALA A 100 7.64 16.58 -4.87
N LYS A 101 8.95 16.76 -5.04
CA LYS A 101 9.69 16.37 -6.26
C LYS A 101 10.79 15.39 -5.90
N ASN A 102 11.20 14.55 -6.84
CA ASN A 102 12.35 13.65 -6.72
C ASN A 102 12.34 12.84 -5.39
N ILE A 103 11.28 12.04 -5.22
CA ILE A 103 11.06 11.23 -4.03
C ILE A 103 11.39 9.76 -4.35
N THR A 104 12.23 9.16 -3.52
CA THR A 104 12.53 7.74 -3.53
C THR A 104 11.95 7.08 -2.30
N CYS A 105 11.28 5.94 -2.47
CA CYS A 105 10.61 5.22 -1.39
C CYS A 105 11.19 3.81 -1.27
N THR A 106 11.91 3.55 -0.16
CA THR A 106 12.55 2.24 0.07
C THR A 106 11.55 1.10 0.23
N LEU A 107 10.35 1.38 0.76
CA LEU A 107 9.27 0.40 0.84
C LEU A 107 8.84 -0.07 -0.56
N GLU A 108 8.67 0.86 -1.50
CA GLU A 108 8.27 0.53 -2.87
C GLU A 108 9.42 -0.11 -3.65
N MET A 109 10.67 0.27 -3.38
CA MET A 109 11.84 -0.44 -3.92
C MET A 109 11.85 -1.91 -3.46
N ALA A 110 11.68 -2.17 -2.16
CA ALA A 110 11.67 -3.53 -1.61
C ALA A 110 10.51 -4.37 -2.17
N LYS A 111 9.31 -3.80 -2.35
CA LYS A 111 8.15 -4.51 -2.92
C LYS A 111 8.30 -4.90 -4.38
N LYS A 112 9.14 -4.20 -5.14
CA LYS A 112 9.42 -4.54 -6.55
C LYS A 112 10.35 -5.74 -6.68
N ILE A 113 11.11 -6.06 -5.63
CA ILE A 113 11.99 -7.21 -5.61
C ILE A 113 11.13 -8.47 -5.45
N PRO A 114 11.27 -9.48 -6.33
CA PRO A 114 10.51 -10.71 -6.23
C PRO A 114 10.71 -11.38 -4.87
N TYR A 115 9.63 -11.90 -4.28
CA TYR A 115 9.65 -12.50 -2.95
C TYR A 115 10.73 -13.58 -2.78
N TYR A 116 11.01 -14.37 -3.82
CA TYR A 116 12.02 -15.42 -3.72
C TYR A 116 13.46 -14.89 -3.61
N ALA A 117 13.71 -13.65 -4.04
CA ALA A 117 15.00 -12.99 -3.93
C ALA A 117 15.11 -12.15 -2.64
N LEU A 118 13.97 -11.71 -2.09
CA LEU A 118 13.89 -11.04 -0.78
C LEU A 118 12.74 -11.63 0.07
N PRO A 119 12.93 -12.85 0.62
CA PRO A 119 11.86 -13.60 1.31
C PRO A 119 11.67 -13.12 2.75
N LEU A 120 11.04 -11.96 2.91
CA LEU A 120 10.80 -11.33 4.22
C LEU A 120 9.33 -11.43 4.65
N PRO A 121 9.05 -11.47 5.98
CA PRO A 121 7.69 -11.51 6.49
C PRO A 121 6.93 -10.20 6.24
N ASN A 122 7.64 -9.08 6.19
CA ASN A 122 7.15 -7.75 5.83
C ASN A 122 8.33 -6.88 5.37
N TYR A 123 8.03 -5.71 4.83
CA TYR A 123 9.03 -4.76 4.34
C TYR A 123 9.09 -3.48 5.21
N GLN A 124 8.83 -3.57 6.51
CA GLN A 124 9.03 -2.42 7.42
C GLN A 124 10.52 -2.06 7.50
N LEU A 125 10.83 -0.79 7.72
CA LEU A 125 12.22 -0.28 7.77
C LEU A 125 13.10 -1.10 8.71
N LYS A 126 12.65 -1.32 9.95
CA LYS A 126 13.41 -2.09 10.94
C LYS A 126 13.64 -3.55 10.51
N THR A 127 12.66 -4.18 9.84
CA THR A 127 12.83 -5.54 9.29
C THR A 127 13.86 -5.55 8.17
N LEU A 128 13.79 -4.59 7.25
CA LEU A 128 14.81 -4.44 6.19
C LEU A 128 16.19 -4.17 6.80
N ALA A 129 16.30 -3.28 7.77
CA ALA A 129 17.56 -2.95 8.43
C ALA A 129 18.20 -4.15 9.13
N ALA A 130 17.40 -4.96 9.82
CA ALA A 130 17.89 -6.18 10.47
C ALA A 130 18.37 -7.23 9.45
N GLU A 131 17.56 -7.50 8.42
CA GLU A 131 17.78 -8.62 7.50
C GLU A 131 18.79 -8.29 6.40
N LEU A 132 18.76 -7.06 5.87
CA LEU A 132 19.63 -6.62 4.78
C LEU A 132 20.95 -6.01 5.27
N CYS A 133 20.93 -5.35 6.43
CA CYS A 133 22.08 -4.60 6.95
C CYS A 133 22.62 -5.16 8.26
N HIS A 134 22.06 -6.26 8.77
CA HIS A 134 22.51 -6.98 9.98
C HIS A 134 22.48 -6.14 11.27
N PHE A 135 21.64 -5.10 11.32
CA PHE A 135 21.41 -4.36 12.56
C PHE A 135 20.74 -5.26 13.61
N LYS A 136 21.31 -5.29 14.81
CA LYS A 136 20.83 -6.09 15.95
C LYS A 136 20.15 -5.19 16.98
N ASN A 137 19.24 -5.78 17.77
CA ASN A 137 18.58 -5.11 18.90
C ASN A 137 17.88 -3.80 18.53
N ILE A 138 17.22 -3.77 17.37
CA ILE A 138 16.48 -2.59 16.92
C ILE A 138 15.28 -2.34 17.85
N ASP A 139 15.30 -1.24 18.58
CA ASP A 139 14.18 -0.84 19.43
C ASP A 139 12.99 -0.36 18.58
N LYS A 140 11.79 -0.73 19.03
CA LYS A 140 10.50 -0.35 18.43
C LYS A 140 9.59 0.37 19.43
N GLN A 141 10.01 0.54 20.68
CA GLN A 141 9.18 1.08 21.75
C GLN A 141 8.71 2.52 21.45
N GLU A 142 9.60 3.34 20.89
CA GLU A 142 9.31 4.76 20.66
C GLU A 142 8.49 5.05 19.39
N GLN A 143 8.27 4.05 18.52
CA GLN A 143 7.46 4.23 17.30
C GLN A 143 6.04 4.74 17.60
N GLY A 144 5.49 4.38 18.76
CA GLY A 144 4.15 4.76 19.21
C GLY A 144 4.12 5.76 20.35
N SER A 145 5.24 6.40 20.69
CA SER A 145 5.32 7.30 21.85
C SER A 145 4.67 8.65 21.60
N ASP A 146 4.49 9.42 22.68
CA ASP A 146 3.91 10.76 22.59
C ASP A 146 4.94 11.78 22.09
N TRP A 147 5.02 11.91 20.77
CA TRP A 147 5.86 12.90 20.11
C TRP A 147 5.40 14.35 20.31
N GLY A 148 4.24 14.61 20.94
CA GLY A 148 3.80 15.95 21.31
C GLY A 148 4.39 16.46 22.62
N ARG A 149 4.97 15.57 23.44
CA ARG A 149 5.53 15.90 24.75
C ARG A 149 6.90 16.57 24.62
N ARG A 150 7.18 17.55 25.48
CA ARG A 150 8.51 18.16 25.65
C ARG A 150 8.90 18.27 27.13
N PRO A 151 10.20 18.17 27.46
CA PRO A 151 11.30 17.76 26.57
C PRO A 151 11.11 16.30 26.10
N LEU A 152 11.72 15.94 24.97
CA LEU A 152 11.80 14.55 24.52
C LEU A 152 12.71 13.75 25.46
N SER A 153 12.45 12.46 25.62
CA SER A 153 13.37 11.58 26.34
C SER A 153 14.61 11.26 25.51
N GLU A 154 15.66 10.74 26.16
CA GLU A 154 16.88 10.31 25.45
C GLU A 154 16.57 9.17 24.48
N GLU A 155 15.67 8.25 24.87
CA GLU A 155 15.23 7.13 24.03
C GLU A 155 14.48 7.60 22.79
N GLN A 156 13.63 8.63 22.90
CA GLN A 156 12.93 9.23 21.75
C GLN A 156 13.93 9.86 20.76
N ILE A 157 14.94 10.57 21.28
CA ILE A 157 15.96 11.20 20.44
C ILE A 157 16.83 10.13 19.76
N GLU A 158 17.23 9.09 20.49
CA GLU A 158 18.01 7.97 19.96
C GLU A 158 17.23 7.19 18.91
N TYR A 159 15.94 6.91 19.14
CA TYR A 159 15.08 6.24 18.18
C TYR A 159 14.98 7.02 16.86
N ALA A 160 14.60 8.31 16.95
CA ALA A 160 14.47 9.22 15.80
C ALA A 160 15.78 9.27 14.99
N TYR A 161 16.90 9.34 15.70
CA TYR A 161 18.23 9.36 15.09
C TYR A 161 18.55 8.07 14.32
N LEU A 162 18.31 6.91 14.94
CA LEU A 162 18.61 5.61 14.34
C LEU A 162 17.75 5.32 13.11
N ASP A 163 16.52 5.83 13.02
CA ASP A 163 15.68 5.61 11.83
C ASP A 163 16.28 6.19 10.55
N CYS A 164 16.91 7.37 10.61
CA CYS A 164 17.64 7.91 9.47
C CYS A 164 18.86 7.05 9.07
N ILE A 165 19.59 6.47 10.03
CA ILE A 165 20.71 5.55 9.75
C ILE A 165 20.18 4.31 9.04
N TYR A 166 19.16 3.68 9.60
CA TYR A 166 18.55 2.49 9.02
C TYR A 166 18.04 2.76 7.61
N LEU A 167 17.38 3.89 7.41
CA LEU A 167 16.86 4.32 6.12
C LEU A 167 17.98 4.44 5.07
N ALA A 168 19.09 5.09 5.42
CA ALA A 168 20.21 5.27 4.50
C ALA A 168 20.88 3.94 4.13
N GLN A 169 21.14 3.08 5.12
CA GLN A 169 21.77 1.79 4.89
C GLN A 169 20.87 0.84 4.09
N VAL A 170 19.58 0.79 4.42
CA VAL A 170 18.59 0.00 3.67
C VAL A 170 18.47 0.50 2.24
N HIS A 171 18.45 1.82 2.03
CA HIS A 171 18.41 2.40 0.69
C HIS A 171 19.58 1.93 -0.16
N GLN A 172 20.82 2.04 0.35
CA GLN A 172 22.01 1.59 -0.39
C GLN A 172 21.95 0.10 -0.70
N ARG A 173 21.57 -0.73 0.28
CA ARG A 173 21.50 -2.18 0.08
C ARG A 173 20.42 -2.57 -0.94
N LEU A 174 19.30 -1.84 -0.99
CA LEU A 174 18.27 -2.05 -2.00
C LEU A 174 18.70 -1.59 -3.41
N ILE A 175 19.56 -0.58 -3.53
CA ILE A 175 20.14 -0.20 -4.84
C ILE A 175 21.00 -1.35 -5.37
N GLU A 176 21.93 -1.86 -4.56
CA GLU A 176 22.79 -2.99 -4.93
C GLU A 176 21.96 -4.21 -5.32
N LEU A 177 20.98 -4.57 -4.49
CA LEU A 177 20.14 -5.74 -4.72
C LEU A 177 19.30 -5.61 -6.01
N ASN A 178 18.79 -4.42 -6.32
CA ASN A 178 18.07 -4.17 -7.58
C ASN A 178 18.97 -4.20 -8.82
N GLN A 179 20.28 -3.95 -8.68
CA GLN A 179 21.24 -4.08 -9.78
C GLN A 179 21.60 -5.55 -10.04
N GLU A 180 21.65 -6.36 -8.98
CA GLU A 180 21.92 -7.80 -9.07
C GLU A 180 20.71 -8.59 -9.62
N ILE A 181 19.49 -8.14 -9.31
CA ILE A 181 18.25 -8.83 -9.69
C ILE A 181 17.65 -8.20 -10.95
N HIS A 182 17.75 -8.92 -12.08
CA HIS A 182 16.99 -8.61 -13.29
C HIS A 182 15.60 -9.24 -13.25
N SER A 183 14.63 -8.52 -12.67
CA SER A 183 13.22 -8.91 -12.64
C SER A 183 12.52 -8.57 -13.95
N GLU A 184 12.79 -9.35 -15.00
CA GLU A 184 11.99 -9.29 -16.22
C GLU A 184 10.96 -10.43 -16.21
N PRO A 185 9.73 -10.21 -16.72
CA PRO A 185 8.72 -11.27 -16.79
C PRO A 185 9.22 -12.56 -17.48
N ALA A 186 10.19 -12.45 -18.39
CA ALA A 186 10.80 -13.57 -19.10
C ALA A 186 11.76 -14.42 -18.23
N THR A 187 12.32 -13.84 -17.15
CA THR A 187 13.30 -14.49 -16.27
C THR A 187 12.73 -14.85 -14.89
N GLU A 188 11.43 -14.62 -14.67
CA GLU A 188 10.74 -14.93 -13.41
C GLU A 188 10.82 -16.41 -13.02
N ASN A 189 11.08 -16.67 -11.74
CA ASN A 189 11.10 -18.03 -11.21
C ASN A 189 9.67 -18.50 -10.89
N LEU A 190 8.99 -19.04 -11.91
CA LEU A 190 7.62 -19.55 -11.79
C LEU A 190 7.47 -20.61 -10.69
N THR A 191 8.47 -21.47 -10.46
CA THR A 191 8.41 -22.50 -9.42
C THR A 191 8.31 -21.87 -8.03
N SER A 192 9.18 -20.90 -7.73
CA SER A 192 9.17 -20.20 -6.44
C SER A 192 7.93 -19.33 -6.26
N LEU A 193 7.47 -18.66 -7.33
CA LEU A 193 6.23 -17.88 -7.32
C LEU A 193 5.01 -18.76 -7.03
N ASN A 194 4.89 -19.90 -7.72
CA ASN A 194 3.80 -20.86 -7.52
C ASN A 194 3.80 -21.44 -6.11
N ALA A 195 4.98 -21.82 -5.59
CA ALA A 195 5.12 -22.34 -4.23
C ALA A 195 4.66 -21.32 -3.18
N ARG A 196 5.07 -20.05 -3.31
CA ARG A 196 4.63 -18.98 -2.41
C ARG A 196 3.14 -18.70 -2.54
N TYR A 197 2.61 -18.66 -3.75
CA TYR A 197 1.18 -18.49 -3.99
C TYR A 197 0.36 -19.58 -3.30
N ALA A 198 0.73 -20.86 -3.48
CA ALA A 198 0.02 -21.98 -2.86
C ALA A 198 0.03 -21.91 -1.32
N GLN A 199 1.17 -21.54 -0.72
CA GLN A 199 1.27 -21.34 0.72
C GLN A 199 0.32 -20.23 1.22
N LEU A 200 0.30 -19.09 0.53
CA LEU A 200 -0.57 -17.96 0.89
C LEU A 200 -2.04 -18.30 0.68
N GLU A 201 -2.37 -19.04 -0.37
CA GLU A 201 -3.74 -19.48 -0.66
C GLU A 201 -4.28 -20.37 0.45
N GLN A 202 -3.48 -21.31 0.97
CA GLN A 202 -3.88 -22.16 2.10
C GLN A 202 -4.13 -21.34 3.37
N GLN A 203 -3.24 -20.40 3.70
CA GLN A 203 -3.42 -19.52 4.86
C GLN A 203 -4.67 -18.63 4.70
N TRP A 204 -4.86 -18.07 3.51
CA TRP A 204 -6.02 -17.24 3.20
C TRP A 204 -7.33 -18.03 3.32
N LYS A 205 -7.41 -19.26 2.78
CA LYS A 205 -8.61 -20.11 2.89
C LYS A 205 -9.02 -20.36 4.36
N LEU A 206 -8.06 -20.63 5.23
CA LEU A 206 -8.32 -20.82 6.67
C LEU A 206 -8.85 -19.53 7.31
N LEU A 207 -8.17 -18.41 7.03
CA LEU A 207 -8.53 -17.11 7.58
C LEU A 207 -9.89 -16.62 7.07
N ASP A 208 -10.17 -16.80 5.77
CA ASP A 208 -11.45 -16.46 5.14
C ASP A 208 -12.60 -17.26 5.76
N SER A 209 -12.41 -18.56 5.98
CA SER A 209 -13.37 -19.40 6.68
C SER A 209 -13.65 -18.92 8.12
N GLU A 210 -12.60 -18.50 8.84
CA GLU A 210 -12.76 -17.94 10.20
C GLU A 210 -13.53 -16.61 10.17
N PHE A 211 -13.16 -15.70 9.27
CA PHE A 211 -13.88 -14.43 9.08
C PHE A 211 -15.36 -14.65 8.74
N ALA A 212 -15.65 -15.55 7.80
CA ALA A 212 -17.01 -15.88 7.40
C ALA A 212 -17.83 -16.43 8.58
N ASN A 213 -17.25 -17.34 9.37
CA ASN A 213 -17.91 -17.88 10.56
C ASN A 213 -18.21 -16.79 11.60
N LEU A 214 -17.24 -15.93 11.90
CA LEU A 214 -17.41 -14.81 12.83
C LEU A 214 -18.50 -13.84 12.34
N GLN A 215 -18.46 -13.44 11.08
CA GLN A 215 -19.46 -12.56 10.49
C GLN A 215 -20.87 -13.15 10.55
N GLU A 216 -21.04 -14.44 10.25
CA GLU A 216 -22.33 -15.11 10.33
C GLU A 216 -22.85 -15.15 11.78
N ARG A 217 -21.98 -15.48 12.75
CA ARG A 217 -22.34 -15.50 14.17
C ARG A 217 -22.72 -14.11 14.68
N ILE A 218 -21.96 -13.08 14.32
CA ILE A 218 -22.25 -11.68 14.68
C ILE A 218 -23.60 -11.27 14.09
N LYS A 219 -23.85 -11.54 12.80
CA LYS A 219 -25.13 -11.25 12.15
C LYS A 219 -26.30 -11.93 12.86
N LYS A 220 -26.19 -13.23 13.15
CA LYS A 220 -27.22 -13.99 13.87
C LYS A 220 -27.46 -13.41 15.27
N ALA A 221 -26.40 -13.06 16.00
CA ALA A 221 -26.52 -12.46 17.32
C ALA A 221 -27.17 -11.07 17.28
N MET A 222 -26.76 -10.20 16.36
CA MET A 222 -27.35 -8.88 16.16
C MET A 222 -28.85 -8.96 15.83
N LEU A 223 -29.25 -9.90 14.96
CA LEU A 223 -30.65 -10.18 14.66
C LEU A 223 -31.43 -10.65 15.89
N ALA A 224 -30.89 -11.64 16.62
CA ALA A 224 -31.55 -12.20 17.81
C ALA A 224 -31.68 -11.18 18.96
N GLN A 225 -30.76 -10.22 19.04
CA GLN A 225 -30.73 -9.19 20.08
C GLN A 225 -31.39 -7.88 19.64
N ASN A 226 -31.92 -7.80 18.42
CA ASN A 226 -32.47 -6.58 17.81
C ASN A 226 -31.49 -5.38 17.83
N VAL A 227 -30.20 -5.65 17.62
CA VAL A 227 -29.15 -4.62 17.56
C VAL A 227 -28.83 -4.29 16.11
N THR A 228 -28.98 -3.03 15.72
CA THR A 228 -28.70 -2.56 14.35
C THR A 228 -27.28 -2.06 14.14
N GLU A 229 -26.54 -1.75 15.22
CA GLU A 229 -25.17 -1.23 15.16
C GLU A 229 -24.37 -1.65 16.41
N SER A 230 -23.10 -1.98 16.22
CA SER A 230 -22.12 -2.31 17.26
C SER A 230 -20.87 -1.43 17.13
N SER A 231 -19.85 -1.65 17.96
CA SER A 231 -18.58 -0.90 17.88
C SER A 231 -17.86 -1.03 16.54
N TYR A 232 -18.17 -2.06 15.75
CA TYR A 232 -17.51 -2.34 14.48
C TYR A 232 -18.47 -2.65 13.30
N PHE A 233 -19.67 -3.17 13.55
CA PHE A 233 -20.60 -3.60 12.49
C PHE A 233 -21.93 -2.86 12.52
N LYS A 234 -22.46 -2.57 11.33
CA LYS A 234 -23.82 -2.07 11.12
C LYS A 234 -24.65 -3.09 10.32
N LEU A 235 -25.80 -3.47 10.85
CA LEU A 235 -26.74 -4.37 10.20
C LEU A 235 -27.78 -3.56 9.41
N SER A 236 -27.77 -3.70 8.09
CA SER A 236 -28.68 -2.99 7.18
C SER A 236 -29.65 -3.97 6.52
N CYS A 237 -30.92 -3.58 6.41
CA CYS A 237 -31.94 -4.29 5.64
C CYS A 237 -32.30 -3.47 4.40
N TYR A 238 -32.44 -4.12 3.24
CA TYR A 238 -32.97 -3.50 2.03
C TYR A 238 -33.90 -4.49 1.32
N GLU A 239 -34.98 -3.98 0.76
CA GLU A 239 -35.90 -4.77 -0.05
C GLU A 239 -35.49 -4.67 -1.52
N ARG A 240 -35.31 -5.82 -2.18
CA ARG A 240 -35.06 -5.89 -3.62
C ARG A 240 -36.33 -6.34 -4.34
N LYS A 241 -37.02 -5.41 -5.00
CA LYS A 241 -38.10 -5.75 -5.93
C LYS A 241 -37.50 -6.18 -7.27
N THR A 242 -37.70 -7.44 -7.64
CA THR A 242 -37.34 -7.96 -8.97
C THR A 242 -38.61 -8.17 -9.77
N VAL A 243 -38.73 -7.50 -10.92
CA VAL A 243 -39.84 -7.72 -11.86
C VAL A 243 -39.32 -8.65 -12.96
N LYS A 244 -39.98 -9.79 -13.16
CA LYS A 244 -39.64 -10.76 -14.21
C LYS A 244 -40.82 -10.87 -15.17
N VAL A 245 -40.55 -10.81 -16.47
CA VAL A 245 -41.54 -11.02 -17.53
C VAL A 245 -40.93 -11.97 -18.57
N PRO A 246 -41.72 -12.90 -19.17
CA PRO A 246 -41.24 -13.71 -20.28
C PRO A 246 -40.84 -12.84 -21.47
N PHE A 247 -39.71 -13.16 -22.11
CA PHE A 247 -39.22 -12.40 -23.27
C PHE A 247 -40.27 -12.30 -24.39
N THR A 248 -41.02 -13.38 -24.65
CA THR A 248 -42.09 -13.41 -25.67
C THR A 248 -43.23 -12.44 -25.37
N GLN A 249 -43.58 -12.25 -24.11
CA GLN A 249 -44.61 -11.27 -23.72
C GLN A 249 -44.10 -9.85 -23.87
N LEU A 250 -42.85 -9.60 -23.46
CA LEU A 250 -42.21 -8.29 -23.63
C LEU A 250 -42.09 -7.94 -25.12
N ALA A 251 -41.57 -8.84 -25.94
CA ALA A 251 -41.43 -8.64 -27.39
C ALA A 251 -42.79 -8.37 -28.07
N LYS A 252 -43.84 -9.11 -27.70
CA LYS A 252 -45.19 -8.87 -28.22
C LYS A 252 -45.73 -7.50 -27.82
N LEU A 253 -45.52 -7.08 -26.57
CA LEU A 253 -45.95 -5.77 -26.09
C LEU A 253 -45.23 -4.63 -26.84
N VAL A 254 -43.91 -4.74 -26.97
CA VAL A 254 -43.05 -3.78 -27.70
C VAL A 254 -43.54 -3.61 -29.13
N GLN A 255 -43.86 -4.73 -29.82
CA GLN A 255 -44.40 -4.70 -31.17
C GLN A 255 -45.83 -4.14 -31.26
N THR A 256 -46.69 -4.42 -30.27
CA THR A 256 -48.11 -4.00 -30.30
C THR A 256 -48.27 -2.52 -29.98
N GLU A 257 -47.50 -2.02 -29.04
CA GLU A 257 -47.58 -0.66 -28.51
C GLU A 257 -46.58 0.31 -29.19
N ASP A 258 -45.87 -0.16 -30.22
CA ASP A 258 -44.87 0.63 -30.96
C ASP A 258 -43.82 1.29 -30.04
N ILE A 259 -43.33 0.51 -29.07
CA ILE A 259 -42.34 0.99 -28.09
C ILE A 259 -40.94 0.84 -28.68
N ASP A 260 -40.18 1.91 -28.73
CA ASP A 260 -38.77 1.87 -29.13
C ASP A 260 -37.89 1.30 -28.00
N LEU A 261 -37.41 0.07 -28.18
CA LEU A 261 -36.46 -0.62 -27.32
C LEU A 261 -35.29 -1.17 -28.17
N ASP A 262 -34.66 -0.32 -28.96
CA ASP A 262 -33.49 -0.67 -29.76
C ASP A 262 -32.17 -0.38 -29.01
N PHE A 263 -31.56 -1.42 -28.47
CA PHE A 263 -30.23 -1.37 -27.87
C PHE A 263 -29.50 -2.71 -28.07
N PRO A 264 -28.16 -2.71 -28.19
CA PRO A 264 -27.41 -3.93 -28.44
C PRO A 264 -27.50 -4.88 -27.25
N ILE A 265 -27.68 -6.17 -27.55
CA ILE A 265 -27.73 -7.25 -26.55
C ILE A 265 -26.56 -8.20 -26.82
N THR A 266 -25.77 -8.50 -25.79
CA THR A 266 -24.73 -9.52 -25.88
C THR A 266 -25.34 -10.91 -25.95
N LEU A 267 -25.19 -11.59 -27.09
CA LEU A 267 -25.62 -12.97 -27.25
C LEU A 267 -24.65 -13.91 -26.53
N THR A 268 -25.09 -14.53 -25.44
CA THR A 268 -24.31 -15.59 -24.77
C THR A 268 -24.14 -16.80 -25.68
N GLN A 269 -23.11 -17.62 -25.47
CA GLN A 269 -22.87 -18.85 -26.26
C GLN A 269 -24.10 -19.78 -26.29
N LYS A 270 -24.85 -19.85 -25.18
CA LYS A 270 -26.09 -20.64 -25.12
C LYS A 270 -27.15 -20.09 -26.08
N LEU A 271 -27.38 -18.78 -26.07
CA LEU A 271 -28.36 -18.15 -26.97
C LEU A 271 -27.95 -18.26 -28.44
N GLN A 272 -26.65 -18.10 -28.74
CA GLN A 272 -26.13 -18.32 -30.10
C GLN A 272 -26.42 -19.74 -30.58
N LYS A 273 -26.20 -20.75 -29.72
CA LYS A 273 -26.51 -22.16 -30.02
C LYS A 273 -28.01 -22.41 -30.20
N ASP A 274 -28.84 -21.83 -29.34
CA ASP A 274 -30.30 -22.00 -29.40
C ASP A 274 -30.90 -21.33 -30.65
N LEU A 275 -30.29 -20.25 -31.15
CA LEU A 275 -30.68 -19.58 -32.40
C LEU A 275 -30.26 -20.36 -33.65
N GLY A 276 -29.13 -21.07 -33.59
CA GLY A 276 -28.61 -21.88 -34.70
C GLY A 276 -28.40 -21.06 -35.97
N GLU A 277 -28.84 -21.59 -37.12
CA GLU A 277 -28.74 -20.92 -38.43
C GLU A 277 -29.51 -19.60 -38.51
N ASN A 278 -30.51 -19.38 -37.64
CA ASN A 278 -31.26 -18.11 -37.62
C ASN A 278 -30.41 -16.92 -37.16
N LEU A 279 -29.25 -17.16 -36.55
CA LEU A 279 -28.31 -16.11 -36.18
C LEU A 279 -27.81 -15.33 -37.41
N GLU A 280 -27.73 -15.98 -38.58
CA GLU A 280 -27.31 -15.36 -39.85
C GLU A 280 -28.30 -14.30 -40.36
N GLN A 281 -29.54 -14.32 -39.84
CA GLN A 281 -30.58 -13.35 -40.19
C GLN A 281 -30.46 -12.04 -39.40
N LEU A 282 -29.56 -11.98 -38.40
CA LEU A 282 -29.32 -10.80 -37.58
C LEU A 282 -28.06 -10.06 -38.05
N SER A 283 -28.10 -8.73 -38.04
CA SER A 283 -26.90 -7.90 -38.23
C SER A 283 -26.09 -7.91 -36.93
N VAL A 284 -25.04 -8.72 -36.85
CA VAL A 284 -24.23 -8.89 -35.63
C VAL A 284 -22.87 -8.21 -35.80
N ASP A 285 -22.52 -7.34 -34.85
CA ASP A 285 -21.17 -6.81 -34.70
C ASP A 285 -20.33 -7.78 -33.83
N ILE A 286 -19.25 -8.32 -34.40
CA ILE A 286 -18.37 -9.28 -33.72
C ILE A 286 -17.07 -8.58 -33.30
N GLU A 287 -16.90 -8.35 -32.00
CA GLU A 287 -15.63 -7.92 -31.42
C GLU A 287 -14.86 -9.12 -30.85
N GLN A 288 -13.62 -9.34 -31.34
CA GLN A 288 -12.73 -10.36 -30.79
C GLN A 288 -11.69 -9.71 -29.88
N THR A 289 -11.75 -10.03 -28.58
CA THR A 289 -10.74 -9.62 -27.60
C THR A 289 -10.07 -10.84 -26.98
N THR A 290 -8.74 -10.89 -27.00
CA THR A 290 -7.99 -11.90 -26.24
C THR A 290 -7.89 -11.47 -24.78
N ALA A 291 -8.34 -12.33 -23.87
CA ALA A 291 -8.21 -12.13 -22.43
C ALA A 291 -7.46 -13.31 -21.81
N TRP A 292 -6.47 -13.02 -20.98
CA TRP A 292 -5.70 -14.03 -20.23
C TRP A 292 -6.24 -14.10 -18.80
N ARG A 293 -6.48 -15.32 -18.31
CA ARG A 293 -6.93 -15.56 -16.95
C ARG A 293 -5.99 -16.54 -16.26
N LEU A 294 -5.50 -16.17 -15.09
CA LEU A 294 -4.80 -17.10 -14.19
C LEU A 294 -5.84 -17.86 -13.37
N THR A 295 -5.73 -19.19 -13.30
CA THR A 295 -6.60 -20.04 -12.46
C THR A 295 -5.73 -21.15 -11.86
N PRO A 296 -5.73 -21.33 -10.53
CA PRO A 296 -5.00 -22.43 -9.90
C PRO A 296 -5.51 -23.78 -10.43
N LYS A 297 -4.61 -24.74 -10.61
CA LYS A 297 -5.04 -26.13 -10.88
C LYS A 297 -5.64 -26.69 -9.61
N ASN A 298 -6.87 -27.19 -9.66
CA ASN A 298 -7.43 -27.98 -8.56
C ASN A 298 -6.54 -29.22 -8.37
N GLN A 299 -6.12 -29.50 -7.13
CA GLN A 299 -5.43 -30.74 -6.77
C GLN A 299 -6.37 -31.96 -6.68
N GLU A 300 -7.54 -31.91 -7.33
CA GLU A 300 -8.53 -32.99 -7.36
C GLU A 300 -8.66 -33.53 -8.78
N SER A 301 -7.67 -34.30 -9.23
CA SER A 301 -7.84 -35.22 -10.38
C SER A 301 -6.82 -36.37 -10.45
N ASP A 302 -6.24 -36.81 -9.33
CA ASP A 302 -5.35 -37.99 -9.29
C ASP A 302 -5.89 -39.14 -8.42
N GLU A 303 -7.17 -39.10 -8.04
CA GLU A 303 -7.90 -40.29 -7.57
C GLU A 303 -8.85 -40.73 -8.68
N ASN A 304 -8.33 -41.46 -9.67
CA ASN A 304 -9.01 -42.53 -10.42
C ASN A 304 -8.24 -42.86 -11.71
N SER A 305 -7.13 -43.58 -11.57
CA SER A 305 -6.71 -44.61 -12.51
C SER A 305 -5.53 -45.37 -11.89
N ASP A 306 -5.82 -46.51 -11.30
CA ASP A 306 -5.27 -47.77 -11.80
C ASP A 306 -6.00 -48.93 -11.11
N ASP A 307 -6.54 -49.80 -11.97
CA ASP A 307 -7.14 -51.11 -11.71
C ASP A 307 -6.18 -52.07 -10.97
#